data_AF-C5PJN6-F1
#
_entry.id   AF-C5PJN6-F1
#
_cell.length_a   1.000
_cell.length_b   1.000
_cell.length_c   1.000
_cell.angle_alpha   90.00
_cell.angle_beta   90.00
_cell.angle_gamma   90.00
#
_symmetry.space_group_name_H-M   'P 1'
#
loop_
_entity.id
_entity.type
_entity.pdbx_description
1 polymer ?
#
loop_
_entity_poly.entity_id
_entity_poly.type
_entity_poly.pdbx_seq_one_letter_code
_entity_poly.pdbx_strand_id
1 'polypeptide(L)'
;MLGQVIFGADDDLRKHESQGAFPHIIRLQRQVSFLGDREGLNGLMKHVGDEEVNCQFLGCLWDDRVAEYHPYKPFSDWPNVDDDNFKDLIRRMTNLDPRKRATAREVLAHSWFADCDID
;
A
#
# COMPACT_ATOMS: atom_id res chain seq x y z
N MET A 1 -16.79 5.60 8.03
CA MET A 1 -15.45 5.29 8.59
C MET A 1 -15.02 3.93 8.06
N LEU A 2 -13.81 3.79 7.51
CA LEU A 2 -13.39 2.55 6.83
C LEU A 2 -13.15 1.37 7.78
N GLY A 3 -12.99 1.61 9.09
CA GLY A 3 -12.97 0.58 10.13
C GLY A 3 -11.75 -0.37 10.12
N GLN A 4 -10.81 -0.18 9.19
CA GLN A 4 -9.64 -1.04 9.00
C GLN A 4 -8.33 -0.27 9.14
N VAL A 5 -7.35 -0.84 9.84
CA VAL A 5 -5.98 -0.31 9.96
C VAL A 5 -5.04 -1.22 9.18
N ILE A 6 -4.50 -0.75 8.06
CA ILE A 6 -3.67 -1.56 7.14
C ILE A 6 -2.40 -2.10 7.84
N PHE A 7 -1.71 -1.29 8.63
CA PHE A 7 -0.46 -1.69 9.31
C PHE A 7 -0.63 -2.03 10.80
N GLY A 8 -1.87 -2.30 11.22
CA GLY A 8 -2.23 -2.54 12.61
C GLY A 8 -1.61 -3.81 13.20
N ALA A 9 -1.50 -3.85 14.53
CA ALA A 9 -1.14 -5.05 15.28
C ALA A 9 -2.39 -5.90 15.58
N ASP A 10 -3.05 -6.33 14.51
CA ASP A 10 -4.25 -7.17 14.54
C ASP A 10 -3.91 -8.66 14.78
N ASP A 11 -4.95 -9.49 14.86
CA ASP A 11 -4.78 -10.93 15.13
C ASP A 11 -4.07 -11.67 13.99
N ASP A 12 -4.18 -11.17 12.76
CA ASP A 12 -3.45 -11.69 11.61
C ASP A 12 -1.93 -11.48 11.77
N LEU A 13 -1.50 -10.27 12.15
CA LEU A 13 -0.09 -10.00 12.44
C LEU A 13 0.42 -10.87 13.59
N ARG A 14 -0.32 -10.92 14.71
CA ARG A 14 0.05 -11.73 15.89
C ARG A 14 0.17 -13.21 15.56
N LYS A 15 -0.72 -13.72 14.70
CA LYS A 15 -0.66 -15.10 14.22
C LYS A 15 0.65 -15.34 13.46
N HIS A 16 0.99 -14.50 12.50
CA HIS A 16 2.25 -14.62 11.75
C HIS A 16 3.49 -14.47 12.66
N GLU A 17 3.47 -13.54 13.61
CA GLU A 17 4.54 -13.38 14.61
C GLU A 17 4.71 -14.64 15.46
N SER A 18 3.61 -15.27 15.90
CA SER A 18 3.66 -16.53 16.67
C SER A 18 4.24 -17.71 15.87
N GLN A 19 4.23 -17.61 14.54
CA GLN A 19 4.82 -18.57 13.62
C GLN A 19 6.28 -18.22 13.25
N GLY A 20 6.85 -17.19 13.85
CA GLY A 20 8.24 -16.75 13.62
C GLY A 20 8.41 -15.72 12.50
N ALA A 21 7.33 -15.20 11.92
CA ALA A 21 7.43 -14.13 10.94
C ALA A 21 7.86 -12.82 11.60
N PHE A 22 8.72 -12.06 10.92
CA PHE A 22 9.08 -10.74 11.39
C PHE A 22 7.96 -9.73 11.10
N PRO A 23 7.54 -8.90 12.08
CA PRO A 23 6.40 -8.00 11.92
C PRO A 23 6.51 -7.03 10.74
N HIS A 24 7.73 -6.55 10.48
CA HIS A 24 8.00 -5.60 9.39
C HIS A 24 7.84 -6.25 8.00
N ILE A 25 8.05 -7.56 7.88
CA ILE A 25 7.86 -8.31 6.64
C ILE A 25 6.37 -8.42 6.32
N ILE A 26 5.54 -8.72 7.33
CA ILE A 26 4.08 -8.76 7.16
C ILE A 26 3.54 -7.38 6.79
N ARG A 27 4.02 -6.32 7.44
CA ARG A 27 3.64 -4.95 7.07
C ARG A 27 4.05 -4.57 5.65
N LEU A 28 5.23 -5.02 5.20
CA LEU A 28 5.68 -4.80 3.83
C LEU A 28 4.82 -5.59 2.83
N GLN A 29 4.47 -6.85 3.12
CA GLN A 29 3.52 -7.63 2.32
C GLN A 29 2.19 -6.90 2.18
N ARG A 30 1.65 -6.38 3.30
CA ARG A 30 0.44 -5.55 3.29
C ARG A 30 0.60 -4.30 2.42
N GLN A 31 1.71 -3.58 2.55
CA GLN A 31 1.96 -2.37 1.75
C GLN A 31 1.94 -2.69 0.25
N VAL A 32 2.61 -3.77 -0.16
CA VAL A 32 2.65 -4.20 -1.57
C VAL A 32 1.26 -4.63 -2.05
N SER A 33 0.52 -5.41 -1.25
CA SER A 33 -0.80 -5.94 -1.64
C SER A 33 -1.91 -4.88 -1.66
N PHE A 34 -1.95 -3.98 -0.67
CA PHE A 34 -3.01 -2.96 -0.57
C PHE A 34 -2.77 -1.77 -1.49
N LEU A 35 -1.51 -1.31 -1.62
CA LEU A 35 -1.18 0.01 -2.17
C LEU A 35 -0.33 -0.07 -3.45
N GLY A 36 0.14 -1.26 -3.81
CA GLY A 36 1.01 -1.46 -4.96
C GLY A 36 0.28 -1.60 -6.28
N ASP A 37 0.84 -0.99 -7.31
CA ASP A 37 0.63 -1.38 -8.71
C ASP A 37 1.96 -1.82 -9.33
N ARG A 38 1.91 -2.47 -10.51
CA ARG A 38 3.12 -3.02 -11.16
C ARG A 38 4.13 -1.93 -11.49
N GLU A 39 3.65 -0.73 -11.83
CA GLU A 39 4.52 0.39 -12.20
C GLU A 39 5.23 0.98 -10.97
N GLY A 40 4.49 1.17 -9.88
CA GLY A 40 5.00 1.61 -8.59
C GLY A 40 6.02 0.63 -8.01
N LEU A 41 5.77 -0.68 -8.10
CA LEU A 41 6.74 -1.70 -7.67
C LEU A 41 8.03 -1.60 -8.47
N ASN A 42 7.95 -1.49 -9.80
CA ASN A 42 9.13 -1.34 -10.65
C ASN A 42 9.91 -0.05 -10.31
N GLY A 43 9.20 1.02 -9.99
CA GLY A 43 9.79 2.27 -9.52
C GLY A 43 10.51 2.13 -8.18
N LEU A 44 9.89 1.42 -7.24
CA LEU A 44 10.50 1.10 -5.95
C LEU A 44 11.77 0.25 -6.13
N MET A 45 11.71 -0.81 -6.95
CA MET A 45 12.88 -1.66 -7.25
C MET A 45 14.03 -0.87 -7.86
N LYS A 46 13.76 0.12 -8.72
CA LYS A 46 14.81 1.02 -9.24
C LYS A 46 15.43 1.91 -8.16
N HIS A 47 14.71 2.17 -7.07
CA HIS A 47 15.17 3.03 -5.98
C HIS A 47 15.95 2.27 -4.90
N VAL A 48 15.60 1.01 -4.63
CA VAL A 48 16.23 0.17 -3.58
C VAL A 48 17.12 -0.96 -4.14
N GLY A 49 17.24 -1.02 -5.47
CA GLY A 49 17.84 -2.13 -6.20
C GLY A 49 19.36 -2.15 -6.28
N ASP A 50 20.04 -1.32 -5.48
CA ASP A 50 21.50 -1.42 -5.31
C ASP A 50 21.92 -2.81 -4.79
N GLU A 51 21.00 -3.49 -4.09
CA GLU A 51 21.13 -4.89 -3.68
C GLU A 51 20.10 -5.75 -4.44
N GLU A 52 20.59 -6.74 -5.19
CA GLU A 52 19.74 -7.65 -5.99
C GLU A 52 18.70 -8.39 -5.12
N VAL A 53 19.08 -8.71 -3.88
CA VAL A 53 18.22 -9.38 -2.89
C VAL A 53 16.94 -8.57 -2.62
N ASN A 54 17.00 -7.24 -2.61
CA ASN A 54 15.83 -6.39 -2.37
C ASN A 54 14.82 -6.50 -3.51
N CYS A 55 15.30 -6.52 -4.76
CA CYS A 55 14.46 -6.69 -5.94
C CYS A 55 13.83 -8.07 -5.98
N GLN A 56 14.60 -9.13 -5.68
CA GLN A 56 14.06 -10.50 -5.61
C GLN A 56 12.98 -10.60 -4.54
N PHE A 57 13.25 -10.06 -3.34
CA PHE A 57 12.31 -10.08 -2.23
C PHE A 57 11.01 -9.32 -2.54
N LEU A 58 11.09 -8.10 -3.07
CA LEU A 58 9.92 -7.33 -3.51
C LEU A 58 9.14 -8.04 -4.62
N GLY A 59 9.83 -8.76 -5.52
CA GLY A 59 9.22 -9.60 -6.53
C GLY A 59 8.43 -10.75 -5.92
N CYS A 60 9.01 -11.46 -4.95
CA CYS A 60 8.32 -12.52 -4.21
C CYS A 60 7.07 -12.00 -3.51
N LEU A 61 7.16 -10.89 -2.77
CA LEU A 61 5.99 -10.28 -2.11
C LEU A 61 4.89 -9.91 -3.11
N TRP A 62 5.29 -9.35 -4.26
CA TRP A 62 4.35 -9.02 -5.32
C TRP A 62 3.66 -10.28 -5.84
N ASP A 63 4.39 -11.31 -6.26
CA ASP A 63 3.78 -12.49 -6.85
C ASP A 63 2.89 -13.26 -5.84
N ASP A 64 3.29 -13.28 -4.57
CA ASP A 64 2.55 -13.94 -3.49
C ASP A 64 1.24 -13.23 -3.11
N ARG A 65 1.08 -11.94 -3.48
CA ARG A 65 -0.12 -11.14 -3.17
C ARG A 65 -1.43 -11.72 -3.69
N VAL A 66 -1.38 -12.53 -4.76
CA VAL A 66 -2.56 -13.14 -5.38
C VAL A 66 -2.88 -14.53 -4.83
N ALA A 67 -2.07 -15.06 -3.92
CA ALA A 67 -2.31 -16.37 -3.32
C ALA A 67 -3.61 -16.37 -2.51
N GLU A 68 -4.39 -17.44 -2.61
CA GLU A 68 -5.74 -17.53 -2.03
C GLU A 68 -5.76 -17.41 -0.50
N TYR A 69 -4.64 -17.72 0.16
CA TYR A 69 -4.49 -17.60 1.61
C TYR A 69 -4.23 -16.17 2.09
N HIS A 70 -3.96 -15.22 1.19
CA HIS A 70 -3.81 -13.80 1.54
C HIS A 70 -5.16 -13.09 1.56
N PRO A 71 -5.54 -12.46 2.68
CA PRO A 71 -6.77 -11.67 2.75
C PRO A 71 -6.60 -10.25 2.17
N TYR A 72 -5.38 -9.86 1.78
CA TYR A 72 -5.06 -8.49 1.39
C TYR A 72 -5.50 -8.21 -0.05
N LYS A 73 -6.56 -7.41 -0.23
CA LYS A 73 -7.04 -6.97 -1.55
C LYS A 73 -6.58 -5.54 -1.85
N PRO A 74 -6.25 -5.22 -3.11
CA PRO A 74 -5.90 -3.85 -3.49
C PRO A 74 -6.94 -2.84 -3.00
N PHE A 75 -6.49 -1.67 -2.53
CA PHE A 75 -7.36 -0.62 -1.99
C PHE A 75 -8.42 -0.15 -3.00
N SER A 76 -8.10 -0.18 -4.30
CA SER A 76 -9.04 0.11 -5.40
C SER A 76 -10.27 -0.79 -5.40
N ASP A 77 -10.14 -2.00 -4.87
CA ASP A 77 -11.12 -3.08 -4.95
C ASP A 77 -11.95 -3.17 -3.64
N TRP A 78 -11.75 -2.25 -2.69
CA TRP A 78 -12.46 -2.27 -1.42
C TRP A 78 -13.94 -1.87 -1.64
N PRO A 79 -14.90 -2.70 -1.21
CA PRO A 79 -16.32 -2.51 -1.52
C PRO A 79 -16.98 -1.36 -0.73
N ASN A 80 -16.30 -0.85 0.30
CA ASN A 80 -16.75 0.29 1.12
C ASN A 80 -16.07 1.60 0.72
N VAL A 81 -15.39 1.61 -0.44
CA VAL A 81 -14.72 2.77 -1.00
C VAL A 81 -15.29 2.97 -2.41
N ASP A 82 -16.26 3.87 -2.55
CA ASP A 82 -16.95 4.11 -3.83
C ASP A 82 -16.60 5.47 -4.46
N ASP A 83 -15.90 6.34 -3.74
CA ASP A 83 -15.50 7.65 -4.25
C ASP A 83 -14.17 7.59 -5.01
N ASP A 84 -14.22 7.88 -6.31
CA ASP A 84 -13.06 7.84 -7.20
C ASP A 84 -12.02 8.92 -6.88
N ASN A 85 -12.42 10.10 -6.39
CA ASN A 85 -11.46 11.13 -5.95
C ASN A 85 -10.72 10.67 -4.70
N PHE A 86 -11.41 10.02 -3.76
CA PHE A 86 -10.74 9.46 -2.58
C PHE A 86 -9.78 8.32 -2.96
N LYS A 87 -10.17 7.45 -3.91
CA LYS A 87 -9.28 6.40 -4.45
C LYS A 87 -8.04 7.00 -5.10
N ASP A 88 -8.21 8.01 -5.96
CA ASP A 88 -7.08 8.67 -6.63
C ASP A 88 -6.15 9.35 -5.61
N LEU A 89 -6.72 10.05 -4.63
CA LEU A 89 -5.97 10.68 -3.55
C LEU A 89 -5.07 9.68 -2.81
N ILE A 90 -5.65 8.59 -2.30
CA ILE A 90 -4.90 7.57 -1.56
C ILE A 90 -3.83 6.95 -2.46
N ARG A 91 -4.18 6.57 -3.70
CA ARG A 91 -3.21 6.01 -4.66
C ARG A 91 -2.01 6.93 -4.89
N ARG A 92 -2.23 8.23 -5.05
CA ARG A 92 -1.17 9.24 -5.23
C ARG A 92 -0.29 9.38 -3.98
N MET A 93 -0.90 9.41 -2.80
CA MET A 93 -0.19 9.52 -1.52
C MET A 93 0.65 8.28 -1.21
N THR A 94 0.20 7.10 -1.63
CA THR A 94 0.81 5.82 -1.28
C THR A 94 1.54 5.16 -2.45
N ASN A 95 1.86 5.91 -3.52
CA ASN A 95 2.59 5.35 -4.65
C ASN A 95 3.92 4.72 -4.18
N LEU A 96 4.17 3.48 -4.63
CA LEU A 96 5.37 2.74 -4.28
C LEU A 96 6.61 3.32 -4.96
N ASP A 97 6.52 3.92 -6.15
CA ASP A 97 7.63 4.68 -6.75
C ASP A 97 7.78 6.01 -5.98
N PRO A 98 8.87 6.22 -5.22
CA PRO A 98 9.04 7.42 -4.43
C PRO A 98 9.02 8.70 -5.27
N ARG A 99 9.40 8.62 -6.55
CA ARG A 99 9.42 9.78 -7.48
C ARG A 99 8.04 10.16 -8.00
N LYS A 100 7.05 9.28 -7.85
CA LYS A 100 5.66 9.49 -8.28
C LYS A 100 4.70 9.73 -7.12
N ARG A 101 5.20 9.67 -5.88
CA ARG A 101 4.39 9.96 -4.69
C ARG A 101 4.07 11.44 -4.65
N ALA A 102 2.78 11.76 -4.50
CA ALA A 102 2.35 13.15 -4.46
C ALA A 102 2.95 13.90 -3.27
N THR A 103 3.31 15.14 -3.51
CA THR A 103 3.76 16.08 -2.49
C THR A 103 2.57 16.54 -1.64
N ALA A 104 2.84 17.04 -0.43
CA ALA A 104 1.80 17.61 0.43
C ALA A 104 0.99 18.72 -0.28
N ARG A 105 1.66 19.54 -1.12
CA ARG A 105 1.00 20.60 -1.89
C ARG A 105 0.00 20.04 -2.91
N GLU A 106 0.37 18.99 -3.63
CA GLU A 106 -0.51 18.35 -4.63
C GLU A 106 -1.68 17.63 -3.95
N VAL A 107 -1.43 16.98 -2.81
CA VAL A 107 -2.45 16.34 -1.97
C VAL A 107 -3.48 17.37 -1.49
N LEU A 108 -3.04 18.51 -0.96
CA LEU A 108 -3.94 19.56 -0.48
C LEU A 108 -4.71 20.27 -1.62
N ALA A 109 -4.20 20.22 -2.84
CA ALA A 109 -4.89 20.76 -4.02
C ALA A 109 -5.83 19.74 -4.70
N HIS A 110 -5.96 18.53 -4.14
CA HIS A 110 -6.77 17.47 -4.74
C HIS A 110 -8.28 17.75 -4.62
N SER A 111 -9.04 17.36 -5.64
CA SER A 111 -10.51 17.56 -5.72
C SER A 111 -11.28 16.98 -4.53
N TRP A 112 -10.74 15.92 -3.90
CA TRP A 112 -11.29 15.34 -2.67
C TRP A 112 -11.42 16.36 -1.51
N PHE A 113 -10.58 17.41 -1.49
CA PHE A 113 -10.66 18.48 -0.50
C PHE A 113 -11.41 19.71 -0.99
N ALA A 114 -11.97 19.71 -2.20
CA ALA A 114 -12.60 20.91 -2.80
C ALA A 114 -13.83 21.41 -2.01
N ASP A 115 -14.52 20.51 -1.30
CA ASP A 115 -15.69 20.82 -0.46
C ASP A 115 -15.34 20.90 1.04
N CYS A 116 -14.06 20.82 1.39
CA CYS A 116 -13.60 21.06 2.75
C CYS A 116 -13.40 22.57 2.95
N ASP A 117 -14.49 23.28 3.21
CA ASP A 117 -14.39 24.65 3.71
C ASP A 117 -13.59 24.61 5.03
N ILE A 118 -12.44 25.28 5.02
CA ILE A 118 -11.66 25.51 6.23
C ILE A 118 -12.27 26.75 6.89
N ASP A 119 -13.23 26.52 7.79
CA ASP A 119 -13.70 27.55 8.74
C ASP A 119 -12.55 28.00 9.68
#